data_AF-A0A960B7L6-F1
#
_entry.id   AF-A0A960B7L6-F1
#
_cell.length_a   1.000
_cell.length_b   1.000
_cell.length_c   1.000
_cell.angle_alpha   90.00
_cell.angle_beta   90.00
_cell.angle_gamma   90.00
#
_symmetry.space_group_name_H-M   'P 1'
#
loop_
_entity.id
_entity.type
_entity.pdbx_description
1 polymer ?
#
loop_
_entity_poly.entity_id
_entity_poly.type
_entity_poly.pdbx_seq_one_letter_code
_entity_poly.pdbx_strand_id
1 'polypeptide(L)'
;FGPIPTMRYDPQPEPAAPSVEGVLYTATSLATAMAETFQATRVVDSRSFGPQVTAWTPTRDLRLLDLTGGWALRNGAAFALATAPKSTCRAWARQIRATWPDLDGLWAPSTMTGGTNVVLWNPARTGLPAAPDFSRPLAEPTMHAIASRIAGQELGYRLI
;
A
#
# COMPACT_ATOMS: atom_id res chain seq x y z
N PHE A 1 12.76 -6.50 8.30
CA PHE A 1 12.75 -7.92 7.90
C PHE A 1 11.94 -8.01 6.62
N GLY A 2 12.40 -8.75 5.62
CA GLY A 2 11.66 -8.93 4.37
C GLY A 2 12.44 -9.78 3.36
N PRO A 3 11.84 -10.13 2.22
CA PRO A 3 10.49 -9.73 1.83
C PRO A 3 9.40 -10.47 2.62
N ILE A 4 8.26 -9.81 2.84
CA ILE A 4 7.09 -10.42 3.45
C ILE A 4 6.35 -11.24 2.36
N PRO A 5 6.11 -12.56 2.55
CA PRO A 5 5.52 -13.40 1.50
C PRO A 5 4.14 -12.93 1.01
N THR A 6 3.37 -12.31 1.90
CA THR A 6 2.02 -11.79 1.61
C THR A 6 2.02 -10.43 0.93
N MET A 7 3.18 -9.73 0.86
CA MET A 7 3.32 -8.44 0.22
C MET A 7 3.84 -8.56 -1.22
N ARG A 8 3.40 -7.63 -2.08
CA ARG A 8 3.64 -7.67 -3.53
C ARG A 8 4.92 -6.98 -3.95
N TYR A 9 5.27 -5.85 -3.36
CA TYR A 9 6.25 -4.91 -3.89
C TYR A 9 7.44 -4.67 -2.94
N ASP A 10 7.80 -5.72 -2.22
CA ASP A 10 8.94 -5.76 -1.32
C ASP A 10 10.24 -5.91 -2.12
N PRO A 11 11.16 -4.93 -2.09
CA PRO A 11 12.38 -4.96 -2.89
C PRO A 11 13.51 -5.74 -2.23
N GLN A 12 13.31 -6.25 -1.00
CA GLN A 12 14.32 -7.01 -0.29
C GLN A 12 14.79 -8.25 -1.09
N PRO A 13 16.07 -8.64 -0.96
CA PRO A 13 16.55 -9.90 -1.50
C PRO A 13 15.79 -11.10 -0.92
N GLU A 14 15.63 -12.16 -1.70
CA GLU A 14 15.16 -13.46 -1.18
C GLU A 14 16.38 -14.34 -0.83
N PRO A 15 16.31 -15.19 0.21
CA PRO A 15 15.17 -15.43 1.10
C PRO A 15 14.96 -14.33 2.14
N ALA A 16 13.84 -14.38 2.87
CA ALA A 16 13.50 -13.36 3.85
C ALA A 16 14.51 -13.30 5.01
N ALA A 17 15.00 -12.10 5.30
CA ALA A 17 16.02 -11.84 6.32
C ALA A 17 15.84 -10.45 6.95
N PRO A 18 16.53 -10.15 8.07
CA PRO A 18 16.72 -8.78 8.51
C PRO A 18 17.25 -7.92 7.35
N SER A 19 16.67 -6.73 7.19
CA SER A 19 16.99 -5.84 6.07
C SER A 19 16.86 -4.40 6.53
N VAL A 20 17.72 -3.54 5.97
CA VAL A 20 17.66 -2.08 6.13
C VAL A 20 16.58 -1.44 5.25
N GLU A 21 16.10 -2.15 4.24
CA GLU A 21 15.01 -1.69 3.39
C GLU A 21 13.68 -1.81 4.14
N GLY A 22 13.03 -0.67 4.33
CA GLY A 22 11.64 -0.57 4.79
C GLY A 22 10.70 -0.36 3.61
N VAL A 23 9.47 -0.84 3.76
CA VAL A 23 8.39 -0.65 2.79
C VAL A 23 7.15 -0.19 3.52
N LEU A 24 6.55 0.91 3.05
CA LEU A 24 5.28 1.42 3.55
C LEU A 24 4.23 1.29 2.45
N TYR A 25 3.18 0.51 2.74
CA TYR A 25 2.01 0.39 1.88
C TYR A 25 0.96 1.40 2.35
N THR A 26 0.56 2.30 1.45
CA THR A 26 -0.49 3.28 1.69
C THR A 26 -1.42 3.37 0.47
N ALA A 27 -2.51 4.11 0.59
CA ALA A 27 -3.46 4.34 -0.48
C ALA A 27 -3.90 5.80 -0.50
N THR A 28 -4.45 6.25 -1.62
CA THR A 28 -4.94 7.62 -1.77
C THR A 28 -6.38 7.82 -1.26
N SER A 29 -7.05 6.74 -0.83
CA SER A 29 -8.39 6.79 -0.27
C SER A 29 -8.54 5.85 0.92
N LEU A 30 -9.44 6.19 1.84
CA LEU A 30 -9.78 5.34 2.98
C LEU A 30 -10.42 4.02 2.51
N ALA A 31 -11.26 4.05 1.48
CA ALA A 31 -11.89 2.85 0.94
C ALA A 31 -10.86 1.85 0.40
N THR A 32 -9.87 2.31 -0.37
CA THR A 32 -8.78 1.46 -0.84
C THR A 32 -7.92 0.94 0.32
N ALA A 33 -7.55 1.80 1.28
CA ALA A 33 -6.77 1.38 2.45
C ALA A 33 -7.49 0.28 3.26
N MET A 34 -8.80 0.43 3.48
CA MET A 34 -9.63 -0.56 4.16
C MET A 34 -9.75 -1.85 3.37
N ALA A 35 -9.99 -1.76 2.05
CA ALA A 35 -10.11 -2.93 1.19
C ALA A 35 -8.84 -3.79 1.20
N GLU A 36 -7.67 -3.16 1.10
CA GLU A 36 -6.37 -3.86 1.13
C GLU A 36 -6.07 -4.43 2.52
N THR A 37 -6.33 -3.66 3.59
CA THR A 37 -6.03 -4.09 4.98
C THR A 37 -6.88 -5.27 5.41
N PHE A 38 -8.18 -5.25 5.10
CA PHE A 38 -9.14 -6.27 5.53
C PHE A 38 -9.51 -7.25 4.41
N GLN A 39 -8.73 -7.29 3.32
CA GLN A 39 -9.00 -8.13 2.14
C GLN A 39 -9.25 -9.60 2.50
N ALA A 40 -8.41 -10.16 3.38
CA ALA A 40 -8.42 -11.58 3.69
C ALA A 40 -9.68 -12.03 4.45
N THR A 41 -10.17 -11.20 5.38
CA THR A 41 -11.31 -11.53 6.24
C THR A 41 -12.62 -11.00 5.68
N ARG A 42 -12.58 -9.93 4.84
CA ARG A 42 -13.73 -9.11 4.47
C ARG A 42 -14.52 -8.59 5.69
N VAL A 43 -13.83 -8.50 6.82
CA VAL A 43 -14.35 -8.03 8.10
C VAL A 43 -13.43 -6.93 8.62
N VAL A 44 -13.99 -5.74 8.76
CA VAL A 44 -13.35 -4.58 9.38
C VAL A 44 -13.53 -4.71 10.89
N ASP A 45 -12.56 -5.29 11.57
CA ASP A 45 -12.54 -5.31 13.03
C ASP A 45 -11.98 -3.98 13.54
N SER A 46 -12.85 -3.13 14.08
CA SER A 46 -12.48 -1.78 14.51
C SER A 46 -11.82 -1.74 15.89
N ARG A 47 -11.85 -2.84 16.66
CA ARG A 47 -11.48 -2.87 18.07
C ARG A 47 -10.27 -3.73 18.36
N SER A 48 -10.17 -4.91 17.77
CA SER A 48 -9.06 -5.83 18.02
C SER A 48 -7.74 -5.19 17.60
N PHE A 49 -6.78 -5.16 18.53
CA PHE A 49 -5.48 -4.51 18.35
C PHE A 49 -5.54 -2.99 18.09
N GLY A 50 -6.71 -2.35 18.23
CA GLY A 50 -6.90 -0.90 18.18
C GLY A 50 -6.42 -0.23 16.88
N PRO A 51 -6.87 -0.67 15.69
CA PRO A 51 -6.40 -0.12 14.42
C PRO A 51 -6.65 1.39 14.35
N GLN A 52 -5.67 2.09 13.78
CA GLN A 52 -5.72 3.53 13.57
C GLN A 52 -5.93 3.82 12.08
N VAL A 53 -6.75 4.82 11.80
CA VAL A 53 -6.79 5.45 10.46
C VAL A 53 -5.85 6.63 10.50
N THR A 54 -4.76 6.53 9.74
CA THR A 54 -3.72 7.56 9.66
C THR A 54 -3.67 8.12 8.23
N ALA A 55 -3.73 9.45 8.12
CA ALA A 55 -3.56 10.16 6.85
C ALA A 55 -2.51 11.27 7.02
N TRP A 56 -1.77 11.52 5.95
CA TRP A 56 -0.67 12.46 5.93
C TRP A 56 -0.39 12.93 4.51
N THR A 57 0.18 14.12 4.39
CA THR A 57 0.60 14.72 3.13
C THR A 57 2.13 14.75 3.05
N PRO A 58 2.74 14.31 1.93
CA PRO A 58 4.18 14.43 1.77
C PRO A 58 4.67 15.88 1.91
N THR A 59 5.83 16.07 2.54
CA THR A 59 6.47 17.40 2.70
C THR A 59 7.21 17.88 1.45
N ARG A 60 7.34 17.00 0.45
CA ARG A 60 7.87 17.26 -0.89
C ARG A 60 7.20 16.34 -1.89
N ASP A 61 7.33 16.67 -3.17
CA ASP A 61 6.91 15.78 -4.24
C ASP A 61 7.64 14.42 -4.15
N LEU A 62 6.88 13.34 -4.29
CA LEU A 62 7.39 11.97 -4.31
C LEU A 62 7.60 11.51 -5.75
N ARG A 63 8.78 10.96 -6.03
CA ARG A 63 9.14 10.36 -7.31
C ARG A 63 8.69 8.90 -7.33
N LEU A 64 7.51 8.66 -7.89
CA LEU A 64 6.90 7.34 -7.97
C LEU A 64 6.94 6.82 -9.40
N LEU A 65 7.23 5.53 -9.56
CA LEU A 65 7.07 4.86 -10.86
C LEU A 65 5.60 4.48 -11.06
N ASP A 66 5.00 4.99 -12.12
CA ASP A 66 3.63 4.69 -12.51
C ASP A 66 3.52 3.31 -13.17
N LEU A 67 2.90 2.37 -12.46
CA LEU A 67 2.60 1.01 -12.94
C LEU A 67 1.20 0.90 -13.55
N THR A 68 0.39 1.96 -13.51
CA THR A 68 -0.94 2.02 -14.13
C THR A 68 -0.87 2.47 -15.60
N GLY A 69 0.21 3.18 -15.97
CA GLY A 69 0.37 3.80 -17.27
C GLY A 69 1.30 3.07 -18.25
N GLY A 70 1.76 3.83 -19.24
CA GLY A 70 2.50 3.31 -20.39
C GLY A 70 3.87 2.69 -20.08
N TRP A 71 4.47 2.95 -18.90
CA TRP A 71 5.72 2.30 -18.53
C TRP A 71 5.53 0.78 -18.41
N ALA A 72 4.46 0.33 -17.75
CA ALA A 72 4.19 -1.09 -17.59
C ALA A 72 3.98 -1.76 -18.95
N LEU A 73 3.31 -1.09 -19.89
CA LEU A 73 3.12 -1.59 -21.25
C LEU A 73 4.45 -1.72 -22.01
N ARG A 74 5.28 -0.67 -22.00
CA ARG A 74 6.58 -0.67 -22.69
C ARG A 74 7.56 -1.73 -22.18
N ASN A 75 7.43 -2.13 -20.91
CA ASN A 75 8.30 -3.12 -20.28
C ASN A 75 7.66 -4.53 -20.22
N GLY A 76 6.56 -4.77 -20.95
CA GLY A 76 5.89 -6.08 -20.98
C GLY A 76 5.24 -6.49 -19.66
N ALA A 77 5.02 -5.54 -18.76
CA ALA A 77 4.56 -5.75 -17.39
C ALA A 77 3.08 -5.37 -17.17
N ALA A 78 2.41 -4.76 -18.16
CA ALA A 78 1.06 -4.18 -18.04
C ALA A 78 -0.01 -5.16 -17.52
N PHE A 79 -0.03 -6.40 -18.01
CA PHE A 79 -0.96 -7.42 -17.51
C PHE A 79 -0.39 -8.22 -16.33
N ALA A 80 0.93 -8.34 -16.25
CA ALA A 80 1.60 -9.11 -15.22
C ALA A 80 1.44 -8.44 -13.84
N LEU A 81 1.64 -7.14 -13.66
CA LEU A 81 1.75 -6.59 -12.30
C LEU A 81 0.44 -6.61 -11.49
N ALA A 82 -0.72 -6.55 -12.16
CA ALA A 82 -2.01 -6.64 -11.48
C ALA A 82 -2.36 -8.08 -11.06
N THR A 83 -2.09 -9.08 -11.91
CA THR A 83 -2.55 -10.47 -11.69
C THR A 83 -1.42 -11.46 -11.39
N ALA A 84 -0.16 -11.05 -11.50
CA ALA A 84 0.97 -11.94 -11.32
C ALA A 84 1.09 -12.45 -9.88
N PRO A 85 1.74 -13.59 -9.70
CA PRO A 85 2.17 -14.06 -8.40
C PRO A 85 2.95 -12.98 -7.64
N LYS A 86 2.77 -12.93 -6.31
CA LYS A 86 3.47 -11.97 -5.44
C LYS A 86 4.99 -12.06 -5.59
N SER A 87 5.54 -13.26 -5.83
CA SER A 87 6.97 -13.46 -6.12
C SER A 87 7.42 -12.70 -7.37
N THR A 88 6.63 -12.69 -8.44
CA THR A 88 6.90 -11.92 -9.66
C THR A 88 6.87 -10.43 -9.37
N CYS A 89 5.86 -9.93 -8.64
CA CYS A 89 5.80 -8.52 -8.25
C CYS A 89 7.03 -8.11 -7.41
N ARG A 90 7.51 -8.97 -6.51
CA ARG A 90 8.72 -8.72 -5.72
C ARG A 90 10.00 -8.73 -6.55
N ALA A 91 10.10 -9.64 -7.53
CA ALA A 91 11.21 -9.64 -8.47
C ALA A 91 11.28 -8.32 -9.24
N TRP A 92 10.14 -7.81 -9.71
CA TRP A 92 10.04 -6.49 -10.32
C TRP A 92 10.43 -5.37 -9.35
N ALA A 93 9.89 -5.36 -8.12
CA ALA A 93 10.22 -4.34 -7.13
C ALA A 93 11.73 -4.29 -6.86
N ARG A 94 12.38 -5.45 -6.73
CA ARG A 94 13.84 -5.54 -6.54
C ARG A 94 14.61 -4.98 -7.74
N GLN A 95 14.21 -5.34 -8.96
CA GLN A 95 14.87 -4.85 -10.17
C GLN A 95 14.68 -3.34 -10.35
N ILE A 96 13.48 -2.82 -10.09
CA ILE A 96 13.17 -1.39 -10.14
C ILE A 96 14.02 -0.63 -9.09
N ARG A 97 14.04 -1.12 -7.84
CA ARG A 97 14.84 -0.55 -6.75
C ARG A 97 16.35 -0.53 -7.06
N ALA A 98 16.86 -1.56 -7.74
CA ALA A 98 18.26 -1.63 -8.17
C ALA A 98 18.56 -0.69 -9.34
N THR A 99 17.60 -0.51 -10.25
CA THR A 99 17.76 0.36 -11.43
C THR A 99 17.67 1.84 -11.07
N TRP A 100 16.77 2.20 -10.15
CA TRP A 100 16.58 3.57 -9.68
C TRP A 100 16.67 3.64 -8.16
N PRO A 101 17.89 3.73 -7.60
CA PRO A 101 18.07 3.67 -6.16
C PRO A 101 17.45 4.83 -5.38
N ASP A 102 17.23 5.97 -6.04
CA ASP A 102 16.66 7.19 -5.45
C ASP A 102 15.14 7.32 -5.67
N LEU A 103 14.49 6.30 -6.23
CA LEU A 103 13.05 6.30 -6.45
C LEU A 103 12.33 6.18 -5.10
N ASP A 104 11.34 7.04 -4.85
CA ASP A 104 10.59 7.04 -3.59
C ASP A 104 9.66 5.83 -3.49
N GLY A 105 9.22 5.28 -4.62
CA GLY A 105 8.33 4.14 -4.61
C GLY A 105 7.57 3.90 -5.90
N LEU A 106 6.41 3.26 -5.76
CA LEU A 106 5.55 2.82 -6.85
C LEU A 106 4.15 3.40 -6.70
N TRP A 107 3.57 3.81 -7.83
CA TRP A 107 2.16 4.11 -7.99
C TRP A 107 1.50 2.90 -8.68
N ALA A 108 0.74 2.12 -7.92
CA ALA A 108 0.24 0.82 -8.34
C ALA A 108 -1.29 0.75 -8.28
N PRO A 109 -1.95 0.00 -9.18
CA PRO A 109 -3.38 -0.23 -9.08
C PRO A 109 -3.69 -1.14 -7.88
N SER A 110 -4.72 -0.80 -7.12
CA SER A 110 -5.35 -1.69 -6.14
C SER A 110 -6.09 -2.79 -6.87
N THR A 111 -5.75 -4.04 -6.57
CA THR A 111 -6.45 -5.20 -7.14
C THR A 111 -7.84 -5.41 -6.55
N MET A 112 -8.18 -4.68 -5.49
CA MET A 112 -9.46 -4.78 -4.79
C MET A 112 -10.47 -3.73 -5.22
N THR A 113 -10.01 -2.50 -5.44
CA THR A 113 -10.90 -1.36 -5.69
C THR A 113 -10.71 -0.72 -7.06
N GLY A 114 -9.63 -1.05 -7.79
CA GLY A 114 -9.19 -0.29 -8.95
C GLY A 114 -8.64 1.11 -8.61
N GLY A 115 -8.69 1.51 -7.32
CA GLY A 115 -8.07 2.72 -6.80
C GLY A 115 -6.54 2.64 -6.79
N THR A 116 -5.88 3.62 -6.19
CA THR A 116 -4.42 3.69 -6.17
C THR A 116 -3.84 3.21 -4.84
N ASN A 117 -2.93 2.25 -4.93
CA ASN A 117 -1.97 1.94 -3.88
C ASN A 117 -0.66 2.68 -4.15
N VAL A 118 -0.09 3.26 -3.10
CA VAL A 118 1.24 3.86 -3.13
C VAL A 118 2.14 3.02 -2.25
N VAL A 119 3.21 2.49 -2.83
CA VAL A 119 4.22 1.69 -2.10
C VAL A 119 5.47 2.52 -1.98
N LEU A 120 5.86 2.88 -0.77
CA LEU A 120 7.02 3.73 -0.52
C LEU A 120 8.20 2.90 -0.02
N TRP A 121 9.39 3.26 -0.50
CA TRP A 121 10.66 2.71 -0.08
C TRP A 121 11.46 3.74 0.72
N ASN A 122 12.64 3.34 1.21
CA ASN A 122 13.49 4.15 2.06
C ASN A 122 13.73 5.61 1.58
N PRO A 123 13.95 5.91 0.28
CA PRO A 123 14.14 7.28 -0.16
C PRO A 123 12.98 8.23 0.18
N ALA A 124 11.74 7.71 0.22
CA ALA A 124 10.55 8.48 0.57
C ALA A 124 10.55 9.02 2.00
N ARG A 125 11.41 8.48 2.89
CA ARG A 125 11.49 8.89 4.30
C ARG A 125 11.68 10.39 4.47
N THR A 126 12.42 11.04 3.57
CA THR A 126 12.66 12.49 3.61
C THR A 126 11.44 13.33 3.22
N GLY A 127 10.43 12.70 2.60
CA GLY A 127 9.14 13.32 2.29
C GLY A 127 8.04 12.98 3.28
N LEU A 128 8.29 12.13 4.29
CA LEU A 128 7.31 11.86 5.34
C LEU A 128 7.30 13.02 6.35
N PRO A 129 6.12 13.51 6.77
CA PRO A 129 6.04 14.50 7.82
C PRO A 129 6.44 13.92 9.18
N ALA A 130 6.85 14.78 10.11
CA ALA A 130 7.22 14.36 11.47
C ALA A 130 6.03 13.81 12.27
N ALA A 131 4.82 14.25 11.95
CA ALA A 131 3.56 13.75 12.49
C ALA A 131 2.51 13.67 11.35
N PRO A 132 1.55 12.74 11.42
CA PRO A 132 0.47 12.68 10.45
C PRO A 132 -0.49 13.87 10.61
N ASP A 133 -1.13 14.26 9.51
CA ASP A 133 -2.19 15.29 9.52
C ASP A 133 -3.42 14.79 10.29
N PHE A 134 -3.64 13.47 10.28
CA PHE A 134 -4.76 12.83 10.93
C PHE A 134 -4.35 11.44 11.44
N SER A 135 -4.71 11.14 12.69
CA SER A 135 -4.63 9.78 13.23
C SER A 135 -5.71 9.60 14.28
N ARG A 136 -6.67 8.69 14.04
CA ARG A 136 -7.72 8.36 15.02
C ARG A 136 -8.00 6.86 15.07
N PRO A 137 -8.41 6.33 16.24
CA PRO A 137 -8.85 4.95 16.34
C PRO A 137 -10.03 4.69 15.40
N LEU A 138 -10.02 3.55 14.71
CA LEU A 138 -11.11 3.14 13.82
C LEU A 138 -12.42 2.92 14.61
N ALA A 139 -12.33 2.61 15.91
CA ALA A 139 -13.47 2.48 16.81
C ALA A 139 -14.05 3.80 17.33
N GLU A 140 -13.41 4.95 17.09
CA GLU A 140 -13.96 6.25 17.46
C GLU A 140 -15.29 6.49 16.72
N PRO A 141 -16.35 7.05 17.34
CA PRO A 141 -17.70 7.06 16.77
C PRO A 141 -17.80 7.61 15.35
N THR A 142 -17.11 8.72 15.06
CA THR A 142 -17.13 9.34 13.72
C THR A 142 -16.43 8.45 12.70
N MET A 143 -15.24 7.96 13.03
CA MET A 143 -14.50 7.04 12.17
C MET A 143 -15.22 5.72 11.95
N HIS A 144 -15.84 5.17 12.99
CA HIS A 144 -16.60 3.94 12.93
C HIS A 144 -17.82 4.10 12.00
N ALA A 145 -18.54 5.23 12.09
CA ALA A 145 -19.66 5.52 11.20
C ALA A 145 -19.23 5.64 9.72
N ILE A 146 -18.13 6.35 9.46
CA ILE A 146 -17.55 6.48 8.10
C ILE A 146 -17.12 5.11 7.57
N ALA A 147 -16.38 4.35 8.37
CA ALA A 147 -15.90 3.02 8.01
C ALA A 147 -17.05 2.04 7.78
N SER A 148 -18.13 2.12 8.56
CA SER A 148 -19.32 1.29 8.39
C SER A 148 -20.01 1.56 7.05
N ARG A 149 -20.12 2.84 6.67
CA ARG A 149 -20.66 3.24 5.36
C ARG A 149 -19.79 2.69 4.22
N ILE A 150 -18.48 2.90 4.27
CA ILE A 150 -17.55 2.42 3.24
C ILE A 150 -17.60 0.89 3.14
N ALA A 151 -17.51 0.21 4.29
CA ALA A 151 -17.53 -1.26 4.34
C ALA A 151 -18.82 -1.81 3.71
N GLY A 152 -19.99 -1.29 4.10
CA GLY A 152 -21.27 -1.80 3.62
C GLY A 152 -21.61 -1.39 2.19
N GLN A 153 -21.37 -0.13 1.82
CA GLN A 153 -21.86 0.44 0.55
C GLN A 153 -20.87 0.35 -0.60
N GLU A 154 -19.56 0.35 -0.32
CA GLU A 154 -18.52 0.38 -1.36
C GLU A 154 -17.80 -0.97 -1.48
N LEU A 155 -17.51 -1.63 -0.35
CA LEU A 155 -16.66 -2.83 -0.33
C LEU A 155 -17.45 -4.15 -0.20
N GLY A 156 -18.69 -4.09 0.29
CA GLY A 156 -19.45 -5.29 0.65
C GLY A 156 -18.77 -6.10 1.76
N TYR A 157 -18.20 -5.40 2.76
CA TYR A 157 -17.55 -5.94 3.94
C TYR A 157 -18.45 -5.74 5.16
N ARG A 158 -18.21 -6.53 6.21
CA ARG A 158 -18.87 -6.36 7.51
C ARG A 158 -17.96 -5.60 8.46
N LEU A 159 -18.50 -4.66 9.24
CA LEU A 159 -17.77 -4.01 10.31
C LEU A 159 -18.17 -4.62 11.66
N ILE A 160 -17.17 -4.90 12.52
CA ILE A 160 -17.37 -5.40 13.89
C ILE A 160 -16.66 -4.55 14.95
#